data_AF-A0A7G9NYI7-F1
#
_entry.id   AF-A0A7G9NYI7-F1
#
_cell.length_a   1.000
_cell.length_b   1.000
_cell.length_c   1.000
_cell.angle_alpha   90.00
_cell.angle_beta   90.00
_cell.angle_gamma   90.00
#
_symmetry.space_group_name_H-M   'P 1'
#
loop_
_entity.id
_entity.type
_entity.pdbx_description
1 polymer ?
#
loop_
_entity_poly.entity_id
_entity_poly.type
_entity_poly.pdbx_seq_one_letter_code
_entity_poly.pdbx_strand_id
1 'polypeptide(L)'
;MRLSPRATRKLKQNLTRDKAEALLAALQRAKSTSARTATRVPYASMDEAAVVQSALDRAIASTQRTITRLNQTLEPAEPPAEVSTSISSLAPHADGGSYTPLMPRSDQQTA
;
A
#
# COMPACT_ATOMS: atom_id res chain seq x y z
N MET A 1 -13.46 -20.76 22.34
CA MET A 1 -13.66 -19.71 21.32
C MET A 1 -12.88 -20.09 20.06
N ARG A 2 -13.47 -19.98 18.86
CA ARG A 2 -12.80 -20.27 17.57
C ARG A 2 -12.69 -18.98 16.76
N LEU A 3 -11.52 -18.71 16.19
CA LEU A 3 -11.30 -17.53 15.35
C LEU A 3 -11.96 -17.71 13.99
N SER A 4 -12.44 -16.61 13.41
CA SER A 4 -12.92 -16.63 12.03
C SER A 4 -11.78 -16.92 11.04
N PRO A 5 -12.07 -17.44 9.84
CA PRO A 5 -11.05 -17.66 8.81
C PRO A 5 -10.27 -16.38 8.47
N ARG A 6 -10.94 -15.22 8.49
CA ARG A 6 -10.32 -13.91 8.26
C ARG A 6 -9.39 -13.50 9.40
N ALA A 7 -9.79 -13.69 10.65
CA ALA A 7 -8.94 -13.43 11.81
C ALA A 7 -7.71 -14.34 11.83
N THR A 8 -7.88 -15.63 11.47
CA THR A 8 -6.78 -16.59 11.37
C THR A 8 -5.77 -16.20 10.28
N ARG A 9 -6.25 -15.72 9.12
CA ARG A 9 -5.39 -15.25 8.04
C ARG A 9 -4.57 -14.02 8.45
N LYS A 10 -5.22 -13.02 9.06
CA LYS A 10 -4.55 -11.81 9.58
C LYS A 10 -3.49 -12.16 10.62
N LEU A 11 -3.82 -13.06 11.56
CA LEU A 11 -2.87 -13.54 12.55
C LEU A 11 -1.66 -14.22 11.91
N LYS A 12 -1.87 -15.12 10.93
CA LYS A 12 -0.77 -15.77 10.20
C LYS A 12 0.11 -14.75 9.47
N GLN A 13 -0.48 -13.73 8.85
CA GLN A 13 0.27 -12.67 8.17
C GLN A 13 1.11 -11.86 9.15
N ASN A 14 0.54 -11.44 10.29
CA ASN A 14 1.28 -10.74 11.34
C ASN A 14 2.44 -11.56 11.88
N LEU A 15 2.21 -12.83 12.23
CA LEU A 15 3.29 -13.73 12.70
C LEU A 15 4.38 -13.94 11.64
N THR A 16 4.02 -13.93 10.36
CA THR A 16 4.99 -14.05 9.27
C THR A 16 5.83 -12.77 9.14
N ARG A 17 5.20 -11.60 9.31
CA ARG A 17 5.88 -10.31 9.34
C ARG A 17 6.85 -10.22 10.52
N ASP A 18 6.41 -10.55 11.73
CA ASP A 18 7.26 -10.51 12.94
C ASP A 18 8.52 -11.38 12.77
N LYS A 19 8.35 -12.57 12.16
CA LYS A 19 9.48 -13.46 11.84
C LYS A 19 10.42 -12.86 10.79
N ALA A 20 9.88 -12.20 9.77
CA ALA A 20 10.68 -11.54 8.76
C ALA A 20 11.45 -10.34 9.33
N GLU A 21 10.85 -9.56 10.24
CA GLU A 21 11.49 -8.46 10.95
C GLU A 21 12.60 -8.97 11.89
N ALA A 22 12.35 -10.07 12.61
CA ALA A 22 13.37 -10.72 13.43
C ALA A 22 14.55 -11.24 12.57
N LEU A 23 14.26 -11.82 11.41
CA LEU A 23 15.28 -12.27 10.45
C LEU A 23 16.11 -11.09 9.92
N LEU A 24 15.48 -9.98 9.57
CA LEU A 24 16.17 -8.77 9.12
C LEU A 24 17.14 -8.25 10.19
N ALA A 25 16.68 -8.18 11.44
CA ALA A 25 17.53 -7.75 12.57
C ALA A 25 18.70 -8.73 12.82
N ALA A 26 18.49 -10.03 12.62
CA ALA A 26 19.55 -11.03 12.72
C ALA A 26 20.58 -10.89 11.58
N LEU A 27 20.14 -10.68 10.35
CA LEU A 27 21.01 -10.46 9.19
C LEU A 27 21.86 -9.19 9.32
N GLN A 28 21.27 -8.10 9.80
CA GLN A 28 22.00 -6.85 10.06
C GLN A 28 23.06 -7.04 11.17
N ARG A 29 22.72 -7.78 12.23
CA ARG A 29 23.69 -8.16 13.27
C ARG A 29 24.81 -9.04 12.71
N ALA A 30 24.49 -10.02 11.88
CA ALA A 30 25.48 -10.87 11.21
C ALA A 30 26.41 -10.05 10.32
N LYS A 31 25.88 -9.09 9.55
CA LYS A 31 26.67 -8.17 8.71
C LYS A 31 27.66 -7.32 9.51
N SER A 32 27.19 -6.71 10.61
CA SER A 32 28.08 -5.92 11.49
C SER A 32 29.13 -6.78 12.22
N THR A 33 28.79 -8.04 12.54
CA THR A 33 29.72 -8.99 13.17
C THR A 33 30.77 -9.48 12.18
N SER A 34 30.35 -9.79 10.95
CA SER A 34 31.25 -10.14 9.85
C SER A 34 32.23 -9.00 9.55
N ALA A 35 31.75 -7.75 9.45
CA ALA A 35 32.59 -6.58 9.25
C ALA A 35 33.64 -6.41 10.38
N ARG A 36 33.21 -6.54 11.64
CA ARG A 36 34.12 -6.47 12.80
C ARG A 36 35.15 -7.62 12.84
N THR A 37 34.74 -8.82 12.44
CA THR A 37 35.63 -9.99 12.41
C THR A 37 36.68 -9.83 11.31
N ALA A 38 36.29 -9.33 10.14
CA ALA A 38 37.23 -9.03 9.05
C ALA A 38 38.30 -8.00 9.48
N THR A 39 37.95 -7.02 10.31
CA THR A 39 38.93 -6.05 10.85
C THR A 39 39.90 -6.69 11.85
N ARG A 40 39.49 -7.75 12.55
CA ARG A 40 40.30 -8.40 13.61
C ARG A 40 41.10 -9.60 13.12
N VAL A 41 40.65 -10.26 12.06
CA VAL A 41 41.28 -11.48 11.52
C VAL A 41 41.76 -11.17 10.10
N PRO A 42 42.96 -10.56 9.96
CA PRO A 42 43.49 -10.10 8.67
C PRO A 42 43.86 -11.23 7.70
N TYR A 43 43.80 -12.49 8.12
CA TYR A 43 44.10 -13.67 7.29
C TYR A 43 42.87 -14.30 6.64
N ALA A 44 41.66 -13.79 6.87
CA ALA A 44 40.53 -14.16 6.03
C ALA A 44 40.82 -13.65 4.61
N SER A 45 40.82 -14.54 3.62
CA SER A 45 41.07 -14.13 2.24
C SER A 45 40.07 -13.05 1.85
N MET A 46 40.54 -11.96 1.23
CA MET A 46 39.67 -10.83 0.90
C MET A 46 38.48 -11.25 0.03
N ASP A 47 38.65 -12.30 -0.76
CA ASP A 47 37.61 -12.89 -1.60
C ASP A 47 36.49 -13.56 -0.78
N GLU A 48 36.81 -14.34 0.26
CA GLU A 48 35.80 -14.98 1.12
C GLU A 48 34.97 -13.93 1.88
N ALA A 49 35.61 -12.88 2.40
CA ALA A 49 34.93 -11.79 3.09
C ALA A 49 33.96 -11.05 2.16
N ALA A 50 34.36 -10.80 0.91
CA ALA A 50 33.52 -10.15 -0.10
C ALA A 50 32.32 -11.01 -0.50
N VAL A 51 32.51 -12.33 -0.68
CA VAL A 51 31.42 -13.27 -0.97
C VAL A 51 30.39 -13.31 0.16
N VAL A 52 30.85 -13.36 1.41
CA VAL A 52 29.97 -13.37 2.59
C VAL A 52 29.20 -12.05 2.72
N GLN A 53 29.84 -10.90 2.54
CA GLN A 53 29.17 -9.60 2.55
C GLN A 53 28.12 -9.50 1.44
N SER A 54 28.47 -9.90 0.22
CA SER A 54 27.56 -9.92 -0.93
C SER A 54 26.34 -10.82 -0.71
N ALA A 55 26.53 -11.99 -0.08
CA ALA A 55 25.44 -12.90 0.28
C ALA A 55 24.52 -12.31 1.35
N LEU A 56 25.09 -11.68 2.39
CA LEU A 56 24.33 -11.00 3.43
C LEU A 56 23.52 -9.82 2.88
N ASP A 57 24.08 -9.05 1.94
CA ASP A 57 23.38 -7.95 1.29
C ASP A 57 22.18 -8.42 0.46
N ARG A 58 22.36 -9.50 -0.32
CA ARG A 58 21.24 -10.13 -1.04
C ARG A 58 20.16 -10.63 -0.09
N ALA A 59 20.54 -11.25 1.03
CA ALA A 59 19.60 -11.76 2.03
C ALA A 59 18.82 -10.61 2.71
N ILE A 60 19.50 -9.52 3.07
CA ILE A 60 18.87 -8.31 3.64
C ILE A 60 17.87 -7.72 2.65
N ALA A 61 18.29 -7.50 1.40
CA ALA A 61 17.41 -6.94 0.37
C ALA A 61 16.18 -7.83 0.09
N SER A 62 16.38 -9.16 0.04
CA SER A 62 15.28 -10.13 -0.11
C SER A 62 14.29 -10.08 1.06
N THR A 63 14.80 -10.00 2.28
CA THR A 63 13.98 -9.93 3.49
C THR A 63 13.19 -8.62 3.55
N GLN A 64 13.81 -7.49 3.20
CA GLN A 64 13.13 -6.19 3.09
C GLN A 64 12.00 -6.23 2.07
N ARG A 65 12.23 -6.78 0.86
CA ARG A 65 11.18 -6.94 -0.15
C ARG A 65 10.02 -7.80 0.35
N THR A 66 10.32 -8.86 1.10
CA THR A 66 9.30 -9.73 1.71
C THR A 66 8.46 -8.96 2.72
N ILE A 67 9.08 -8.17 3.61
CA ILE A 67 8.37 -7.31 4.57
C ILE A 67 7.51 -6.28 3.84
N THR A 68 8.03 -5.61 2.82
CA THR A 68 7.26 -4.63 2.02
C THR A 68 6.03 -5.26 1.39
N ARG A 69 6.16 -6.44 0.78
CA ARG A 69 5.01 -7.18 0.21
C ARG A 69 4.00 -7.58 1.27
N LEU A 70 4.46 -8.05 2.43
CA LEU A 70 3.56 -8.39 3.55
C LEU A 70 2.80 -7.16 4.05
N ASN A 71 3.47 -6.01 4.15
CA ASN A 71 2.84 -4.75 4.56
C ASN A 71 1.77 -4.27 3.58
N GLN A 72 2.03 -4.37 2.27
CA GLN A 72 1.04 -4.08 1.22
C GLN A 72 -0.20 -4.99 1.31
N THR A 73 -0.06 -6.22 1.80
CA THR A 73 -1.20 -7.13 1.99
C THR A 73 -1.92 -6.96 3.33
N LEU A 74 -1.33 -6.23 4.28
CA LEU A 74 -1.84 -5.99 5.63
C LEU A 74 -2.53 -4.63 5.76
N GLU A 75 -2.15 -3.65 4.95
CA GLU A 75 -2.94 -2.43 4.76
C GLU A 75 -4.35 -2.86 4.34
N PRO A 76 -5.40 -2.49 5.10
CA PRO A 76 -6.73 -2.56 4.53
C PRO A 76 -6.67 -1.72 3.27
N ALA A 77 -7.09 -2.28 2.13
CA ALA A 77 -7.46 -1.43 1.01
C ALA A 77 -8.50 -0.46 1.57
N GLU A 78 -8.07 0.75 1.90
CA GLU A 78 -8.98 1.86 2.15
C GLU A 78 -9.80 1.89 0.87
N PRO A 79 -11.11 1.56 0.92
CA PRO A 79 -11.91 1.63 -0.28
C PRO A 79 -11.69 3.03 -0.84
N PRO A 80 -11.39 3.17 -2.16
CA PRO A 80 -11.11 4.48 -2.75
C PRO A 80 -12.20 5.40 -2.24
N ALA A 81 -11.78 6.42 -1.48
CA ALA A 81 -12.68 7.30 -0.73
C ALA A 81 -13.91 7.52 -1.59
N GLU A 82 -15.06 7.04 -1.11
CA GLU A 82 -16.31 7.17 -1.83
C GLU A 82 -16.36 8.61 -2.31
N VAL A 83 -16.24 8.79 -3.63
CA VAL A 83 -16.41 10.09 -4.26
C VAL A 83 -17.85 10.40 -3.96
N SER A 84 -18.05 11.13 -2.86
CA SER A 84 -19.31 11.65 -2.42
C SER A 84 -19.75 12.57 -3.55
N THR A 85 -20.48 12.01 -4.51
CA THR A 85 -21.21 12.76 -5.48
C THR A 85 -22.28 13.49 -4.69
N SER A 86 -21.90 14.64 -4.14
CA SER A 86 -22.81 15.67 -3.69
C SER A 86 -23.62 16.10 -4.91
N ILE A 87 -24.66 15.33 -5.24
CA ILE A 87 -25.78 15.83 -6.02
C ILE A 87 -26.45 16.82 -5.08
N SER A 88 -26.10 18.09 -5.24
CA SER A 88 -26.89 19.20 -4.71
C SER A 88 -28.28 19.07 -5.32
N SER A 89 -29.15 18.38 -4.59
CA SER A 89 -30.58 18.40 -4.79
C SER A 89 -31.07 19.78 -4.37
N LEU A 90 -31.17 20.72 -5.32
CA LEU A 90 -31.87 21.98 -5.11
C LEU A 90 -33.17 21.96 -5.92
N ALA A 91 -34.18 21.27 -5.37
CA ALA A 91 -35.55 21.67 -5.60
C ALA A 91 -35.87 22.81 -4.60
N PRO A 92 -36.46 23.91 -5.07
CA PRO A 92 -37.51 24.53 -4.28
C PRO A 92 -38.81 24.61 -5.08
N HIS A 93 -39.85 24.18 -4.38
CA HIS A 93 -41.25 24.23 -4.76
C HIS A 93 -41.81 25.65 -4.88
N ALA A 94 -42.92 25.70 -5.62
CA ALA A 94 -44.12 26.51 -5.40
C ALA A 94 -44.19 27.95 -5.95
N ASP A 95 -45.03 28.04 -6.99
CA ASP A 95 -46.20 28.93 -7.11
C ASP A 95 -46.08 30.44 -6.91
N GLY A 96 -46.54 31.15 -7.94
CA GLY A 96 -47.20 32.44 -7.76
C GLY A 96 -46.67 33.54 -8.69
N GLY A 97 -47.20 33.61 -9.91
CA GLY A 97 -46.93 34.78 -10.75
C GLY A 97 -47.31 34.59 -12.21
N SER A 98 -48.59 34.82 -12.52
CA SER A 98 -49.13 35.08 -13.86
C SER A 98 -48.16 35.86 -14.75
N TYR A 99 -47.88 35.42 -15.99
CA TYR A 99 -47.82 36.31 -17.15
C TYR A 99 -48.05 35.51 -18.46
N THR A 100 -49.32 35.54 -18.88
CA THR A 100 -49.86 35.53 -20.26
C THR A 100 -49.18 34.68 -21.37
N PRO A 101 -49.90 33.72 -21.98
CA PRO A 101 -49.45 33.04 -23.19
C PRO A 101 -49.65 33.98 -24.40
N LEU A 102 -48.56 34.42 -25.03
CA LEU A 102 -48.66 35.06 -26.35
C LEU A 102 -48.75 33.96 -27.42
N MET A 103 -49.89 33.95 -28.11
CA MET A 103 -50.30 33.01 -29.16
C MET A 103 -49.27 32.84 -30.30
N PRO A 104 -49.35 31.72 -31.05
CA PRO A 104 -48.43 31.38 -32.13
C PRO A 104 -48.64 32.30 -33.33
N ARG A 105 -47.54 32.63 -34.03
CA ARG A 105 -47.61 33.16 -35.40
C ARG A 105 -46.91 32.21 -36.36
N SER A 106 -47.72 31.70 -37.26
CA SER A 106 -47.39 30.99 -38.49
C SER A 106 -46.51 31.83 -39.43
N ASP A 107 -45.88 31.09 -40.35
CA ASP A 107 -45.46 31.46 -41.70
C ASP A 107 -44.43 32.59 -41.86
N GLN A 108 -43.22 32.25 -42.34
CA GLN A 108 -42.84 32.53 -43.74
C GLN A 108 -41.36 32.19 -44.07
N GLN A 109 -41.23 31.38 -45.12
CA GLN A 109 -40.35 31.57 -46.29
C GLN A 109 -38.82 31.59 -46.16
N THR A 110 -38.24 30.51 -46.71
CA THR A 110 -37.22 30.47 -47.79
C THR A 110 -36.22 31.62 -47.90
N ALA A 111 -34.94 31.26 -47.82
CA ALA A 111 -33.92 31.65 -48.78
C ALA A 111 -33.03 30.44 -49.08
#